data_AF-L9ZAT7-F1
#
_entry.id   AF-L9ZAT7-F1
#
_cell.length_a   1.000
_cell.length_b   1.000
_cell.length_c   1.000
_cell.angle_alpha   90.00
_cell.angle_beta   90.00
_cell.angle_gamma   90.00
#
_symmetry.space_group_name_H-M   'P 1'
#
loop_
_entity.id
_entity.type
_entity.pdbx_description
1 polymer ?
#
loop_
_entity_poly.entity_id
_entity_poly.type
_entity_poly.pdbx_seq_one_letter_code
_entity_poly.pdbx_strand_id
1 'polypeptide(L)' 'MQSPAIIAYNLDMTRPHVSNRLSVFTEHGLVEKIENGRYQMSDLGYAYLEGELDATDLELNED' A
#
# COMPACT_ATOMS: atom_id res chain seq x y z
N MET A 1 6.19 8.07 5.39
CA MET A 1 6.96 6.88 4.97
C MET A 1 7.16 5.92 6.15
N GLN A 2 6.50 4.76 6.12
CA GLN A 2 6.56 3.76 7.20
C GLN A 2 7.20 2.46 6.72
N SER A 3 7.90 1.75 7.61
CA SER A 3 8.41 0.40 7.29
C SER A 3 7.34 -0.67 7.57
N PRO A 4 7.39 -1.83 6.91
CA PRO A 4 6.47 -2.94 7.19
C PRO A 4 6.46 -3.38 8.65
N ALA A 5 7.59 -3.26 9.35
CA ALA A 5 7.69 -3.61 10.77
C ALA A 5 6.87 -2.68 11.67
N ILE A 6 6.91 -1.36 11.40
CA ILE A 6 6.13 -0.38 12.18
C ILE A 6 4.64 -0.50 11.87
N ILE A 7 4.27 -0.71 10.61
CA ILE A 7 2.87 -0.94 10.22
C ILE A 7 2.32 -2.20 10.90
N ALA A 8 3.08 -3.30 10.86
CA ALA A 8 2.71 -4.55 11.51
C ALA A 8 2.50 -4.39 13.03
N TYR A 9 3.41 -3.69 13.69
CA TYR A 9 3.28 -3.38 15.12
C TYR A 9 2.02 -2.56 15.42
N ASN A 10 1.74 -1.52 14.63
CA ASN A 10 0.59 -0.64 14.87
C ASN A 10 -0.76 -1.33 14.60
N LEU A 11 -0.80 -2.33 13.73
CA LEU A 11 -2.02 -3.05 13.34
C LEU A 11 -2.20 -4.38 14.07
N ASP A 12 -1.30 -4.74 14.99
CA ASP A 12 -1.25 -6.06 15.64
C ASP A 12 -1.22 -7.22 14.62
N MET A 13 -0.42 -7.05 13.57
CA MET A 13 -0.25 -8.01 12.47
C MET A 13 1.17 -8.54 12.39
N THR A 14 1.36 -9.65 11.68
CA THR A 14 2.71 -10.14 11.40
C THR A 14 3.36 -9.33 10.27
N ARG A 15 4.69 -9.12 10.37
CA ARG A 15 5.45 -8.44 9.31
C ARG A 15 5.32 -9.12 7.92
N PRO A 16 5.36 -10.46 7.78
CA PRO A 16 5.12 -11.11 6.50
C PRO A 16 3.73 -10.83 5.92
N HIS A 17 2.69 -10.81 6.75
CA HIS A 17 1.33 -10.48 6.30
C HIS A 17 1.26 -9.05 5.74
N VAL A 18 1.82 -8.09 6.47
CA VAL A 18 1.88 -6.69 6.02
C VAL A 18 2.71 -6.54 4.75
N SER A 19 3.87 -7.21 4.65
CA SER A 19 4.68 -7.21 3.43
C SER A 19 3.91 -7.72 2.21
N ASN A 20 3.18 -8.84 2.34
CA ASN A 20 2.37 -9.37 1.25
C ASN A 20 1.28 -8.38 0.82
N ARG A 21 0.61 -7.74 1.79
CA ARG A 21 -0.47 -6.80 1.49
C ARG A 21 0.04 -5.53 0.80
N LEU A 22 1.19 -5.01 1.26
CA LEU A 22 1.87 -3.85 0.66
C LEU A 22 2.35 -4.14 -0.76
N SER A 23 2.81 -5.36 -1.06
CA SER A 23 3.12 -5.77 -2.43
C SER A 23 1.90 -5.64 -3.34
N VAL A 24 0.75 -6.21 -2.95
CA VAL A 24 -0.46 -6.13 -3.78
C VAL A 24 -0.98 -4.69 -3.90
N PHE A 25 -0.85 -3.87 -2.84
CA PHE A 25 -1.22 -2.45 -2.96
C PHE A 25 -0.28 -1.68 -3.88
N THR A 26 0.99 -2.06 -3.94
CA THR A 26 1.95 -1.49 -4.89
C THR A 26 1.61 -1.91 -6.31
N GLU A 27 1.24 -3.18 -6.51
CA GLU A 27 0.76 -3.71 -7.80
C GLU A 27 -0.49 -2.99 -8.31
N HIS A 28 -1.31 -2.39 -7.44
CA HIS A 28 -2.48 -1.59 -7.83
C HIS A 28 -2.24 -0.07 -7.73
N GLY A 29 -0.99 0.37 -7.56
CA GLY A 29 -0.65 1.79 -7.48
C GLY A 29 -1.20 2.53 -6.26
N LEU A 30 -1.76 1.83 -5.26
CA LEU A 30 -2.34 2.43 -4.05
C LEU A 30 -1.29 2.88 -3.03
N VAL A 31 -0.11 2.25 -3.08
CA VAL A 31 1.04 2.63 -2.25
C VAL A 31 2.31 2.61 -3.09
N GLU A 32 3.25 3.46 -2.72
CA GLU A 32 4.55 3.53 -3.36
C GLU A 32 5.62 2.94 -2.46
N LYS A 33 6.49 2.11 -3.04
CA LYS A 33 7.67 1.58 -2.37
C LYS A 33 8.86 2.51 -2.62
N ILE A 34 9.32 3.17 -1.57
CA ILE A 34 10.45 4.10 -1.60
C ILE A 34 11.76 3.36 -1.32
N GLU A 35 12.89 4.00 -1.66
CA GLU A 35 14.22 3.54 -1.27
C GLU A 35 14.29 3.21 0.23
N ASN A 36 14.92 2.07 0.54
CA ASN A 36 14.98 1.43 1.86
C ASN A 36 13.74 0.59 2.27
N GLY A 37 12.85 0.26 1.33
CA GLY A 37 11.72 -0.64 1.60
C GLY A 37 10.71 -0.03 2.58
N ARG A 38 10.64 1.30 2.60
CA ARG A 38 9.58 2.07 3.25
C ARG A 38 8.47 2.30 2.25
N TYR A 39 7.25 2.41 2.75
CA TYR A 39 6.07 2.62 1.94
C TYR A 39 5.41 3.95 2.29
N GLN A 40 4.76 4.56 1.30
CA GLN A 40 3.89 5.72 1.48
C GLN A 40 2.60 5.54 0.67
N MET A 41 1.54 6.24 1.06
CA MET A 41 0.33 6.33 0.25
C MET A 41 0.63 7.09 -1.05
N SER A 42 0.09 6.62 -2.16
CA SER A 42 0.04 7.37 -3.41
C SER A 42 -1.19 8.27 -3.46
N ASP A 43 -1.26 9.17 -4.44
CA ASP A 43 -2.46 9.98 -4.70
C ASP A 43 -3.68 9.11 -5.01
N LEU A 44 -3.49 8.03 -5.79
CA LEU A 44 -4.54 7.04 -6.09
C LEU A 44 -5.06 6.37 -4.80
N GLY A 45 -4.14 6.04 -3.88
CA GLY A 45 -4.48 5.45 -2.60
C GLY A 45 -5.27 6.40 -1.69
N TYR A 46 -5.01 7.71 -1.74
CA TYR A 46 -5.82 8.69 -1.04
C TYR A 46 -7.23 8.79 -1.65
N ALA A 47 -7.34 8.89 -2.97
CA ALA A 47 -8.63 8.92 -3.67
C ALA A 47 -9.48 7.68 -3.35
N TYR A 48 -8.87 6.49 -3.29
CA TYR A 48 -9.54 5.26 -2.87
C TYR A 48 -10.10 5.34 -1.44
N LEU A 49 -9.33 5.88 -0.49
CA LEU A 49 -9.76 6.02 0.91
C LEU A 49 -10.85 7.09 1.10
N GLU A 50 -10.85 8.11 0.25
CA GLU A 50 -11.87 9.17 0.24
C GLU A 50 -13.16 8.75 -0.49
N GLY A 51 -13.15 7.57 -1.14
CA GLY A 51 -14.27 7.05 -1.92
C GLY A 51 -14.44 7.73 -3.27
N GLU A 52 -13.42 8.46 -3.73
CA GLU A 52 -13.38 9.11 -5.04
C GLU A 52 -13.00 8.12 -6.16
N LEU A 53 -12.54 6.92 -5.79
CA LEU A 53 -12.19 5.82 -6.69
C LEU A 53 -12.84 4.51 -6.20
N ASP A 54 -13.56 3.82 -7.08
CA ASP A 54 -14.08 2.48 -6.78
C ASP A 54 -12.98 1.42 -6.89
N ALA A 55 -12.98 0.43 -5.99
CA ALA A 55 -12.05 -0.69 -6.05
C ALA A 55 -12.14 -1.47 -7.38
N THR A 56 -13.30 -1.49 -8.03
CA THR A 56 -13.48 -2.18 -9.31
C THR A 56 -12.74 -1.52 -10.46
N ASP A 57 -12.36 -0.25 -10.29
CA ASP A 57 -11.68 0.54 -11.30
C ASP A 57 -10.14 0.48 -11.14
N LEU A 58 -9.64 -0.26 -10.14
CA LEU A 58 -8.21 -0.45 -9.93
C LEU A 58 -7.61 -1.39 -10.99
N GLU A 59 -6.71 -0.84 -11.79
CA GLU A 59 -5.89 -1.60 -12.73
C GLU A 59 -4.60 -2.08 -12.05
N LEU A 60 -3.90 -3.02 -12.69
CA LEU A 60 -2.54 -3.38 -12.28
C LEU A 60 -1.59 -2.32 -12.83
N ASN A 61 -0.68 -1.83 -12.00
CA ASN A 61 0.45 -1.02 -12.44
C ASN A 61 1.33 -1.88 -13.36
N GLU A 62 1.47 -1.45 -14.61
CA GLU A 62 2.34 -2.07 -15.62
C GLU A 62 3.80 -1.59 -15.55
N ASP A 63 4.34 -1.37 -14.34
CA ASP A 63 5.74 -0.92 -14.13
C ASP A 63 6.77 -2.06 -14.26
#